data_AF-A0A192XKZ6-F1
#
_entry.id   AF-A0A192XKZ6-F1
#
_cell.length_a   1.000
_cell.length_b   1.000
_cell.length_c   1.000
_cell.angle_alpha   90.00
_cell.angle_beta   90.00
_cell.angle_gamma   90.00
#
_symmetry.space_group_name_H-M   'P 1'
#
loop_
_entity.id
_entity.type
_entity.pdbx_description
1 polymer ?
#
loop_
_entity_poly.entity_id
_entity_poly.type
_entity_poly.pdbx_seq_one_letter_code
_entity_poly.pdbx_strand_id
1 'polypeptide(L)'
;MPIGTKGEKIKGLYVGLSSWIIQDGNYSDFVKDDKAEFALELYSQNIEKTDSHKTYYEHIEDTEYKIEGRVVFIDNEFLVIDVGILIYWQNDKSKFKVNDYISGNVFIGIDPFFYFESGYKNKGIPALIYTWRIKEIRIETAPFIENKDETGCIIRVRDKGKSNKININKTDAWKDDNGYGDYTLVCELLEEKPKRKIV
;
A
#
# COMPACT_ATOMS: atom_id res chain seq x y z
N MET A 1 4.71 13.73 -13.47
CA MET A 1 4.38 14.83 -12.54
C MET A 1 4.41 14.24 -11.13
N PRO A 2 5.01 14.90 -10.14
CA PRO A 2 4.95 14.44 -8.75
C PRO A 2 3.50 14.42 -8.29
N ILE A 3 3.05 13.29 -7.75
CA ILE A 3 1.72 13.13 -7.18
C ILE A 3 1.87 13.39 -5.69
N GLY A 4 1.84 14.67 -5.29
CA GLY A 4 1.97 15.05 -3.88
C GLY A 4 2.34 16.52 -3.70
N THR A 5 1.36 17.35 -3.41
CA THR A 5 1.53 18.76 -3.02
C THR A 5 0.90 18.98 -1.65
N LYS A 6 1.65 19.69 -0.80
CA LYS A 6 1.34 20.05 0.57
C LYS A 6 -0.12 20.49 0.76
N GLY A 7 -0.91 19.72 1.50
CA GLY A 7 -2.28 20.07 1.88
C GLY A 7 -3.37 19.85 0.82
N GLU A 8 -3.07 19.24 -0.33
CA GLU A 8 -4.09 18.87 -1.32
C GLU A 8 -4.60 17.44 -1.08
N LYS A 9 -5.90 17.20 -1.36
CA LYS A 9 -6.48 15.85 -1.38
C LYS A 9 -5.67 14.97 -2.33
N ILE A 10 -5.37 13.76 -1.90
CA ILE A 10 -4.75 12.73 -2.75
C ILE A 10 -5.64 12.49 -3.97
N LYS A 11 -5.07 12.64 -5.17
CA LYS A 11 -5.74 12.37 -6.45
C LYS A 11 -5.29 11.06 -7.08
N GLY A 12 -4.10 10.58 -6.73
CA GLY A 12 -3.57 9.31 -7.20
C GLY A 12 -2.39 8.84 -6.36
N LEU A 13 -2.03 7.57 -6.53
CA LEU A 13 -0.93 6.93 -5.82
C LEU A 13 -0.32 5.85 -6.71
N TYR A 14 0.98 5.65 -6.58
CA TYR A 14 1.66 4.41 -6.90
C TYR A 14 1.50 3.44 -5.73
N VAL A 15 0.90 2.28 -5.99
CA VAL A 15 0.53 1.29 -4.96
C VAL A 15 1.18 -0.05 -5.29
N GLY A 16 1.85 -0.64 -4.30
CA GLY A 16 2.49 -1.94 -4.42
C GLY A 16 1.48 -3.09 -4.40
N LEU A 17 1.76 -4.11 -5.21
CA LEU A 17 0.98 -5.32 -5.31
C LEU A 17 1.91 -6.50 -5.59
N SER A 18 1.95 -7.48 -4.72
CA SER A 18 2.62 -8.76 -5.01
C SER A 18 1.60 -9.78 -5.54
N SER A 19 2.04 -10.65 -6.45
CA SER A 19 1.16 -11.63 -7.12
C SER A 19 0.38 -12.51 -6.14
N TRP A 20 0.97 -12.84 -4.98
CA TRP A 20 0.32 -13.67 -3.96
C TRP A 20 -1.01 -13.08 -3.47
N ILE A 21 -1.17 -11.75 -3.46
CA ILE A 21 -2.41 -11.06 -3.06
C ILE A 21 -3.57 -11.41 -4.00
N ILE A 22 -3.29 -11.56 -5.31
CA ILE A 22 -4.28 -12.02 -6.31
C ILE A 22 -4.46 -13.54 -6.20
N GLN A 23 -3.36 -14.29 -6.05
CA GLN A 23 -3.39 -15.76 -6.00
C GLN A 23 -4.19 -16.30 -4.81
N ASP A 24 -4.25 -15.56 -3.70
CA ASP A 24 -5.06 -15.89 -2.52
C ASP A 24 -6.57 -15.85 -2.81
N GLY A 25 -6.98 -15.35 -3.98
CA GLY A 25 -8.36 -15.36 -4.47
C GLY A 25 -9.20 -14.15 -4.05
N ASN A 26 -8.60 -13.25 -3.27
CA ASN A 26 -9.23 -12.04 -2.75
C ASN A 26 -9.44 -10.97 -3.83
N TYR A 27 -8.55 -10.94 -4.81
CA TYR A 27 -8.62 -10.04 -5.95
C TYR A 27 -8.53 -10.83 -7.25
N SER A 28 -9.22 -10.35 -8.28
CA SER A 28 -8.92 -10.73 -9.66
C SER A 28 -7.67 -10.01 -10.15
N ASP A 29 -7.11 -10.47 -11.27
CA ASP A 29 -6.08 -9.72 -11.98
C ASP A 29 -6.53 -8.28 -12.28
N PHE A 30 -5.64 -7.33 -12.08
CA PHE A 30 -5.89 -5.93 -12.37
C PHE A 30 -5.67 -5.66 -13.85
N VAL A 31 -6.51 -4.81 -14.43
CA VAL A 31 -6.44 -4.41 -15.83
C VAL A 31 -6.33 -2.89 -15.91
N LYS A 32 -5.52 -2.41 -16.84
CA LYS A 32 -5.41 -0.98 -17.13
C LYS A 32 -6.76 -0.41 -17.54
N ASP A 33 -7.02 0.79 -17.05
CA ASP A 33 -8.24 1.57 -17.16
C ASP A 33 -9.48 0.93 -16.52
N ASP A 34 -9.36 -0.19 -15.79
CA ASP A 34 -10.46 -0.74 -14.99
C ASP A 34 -10.64 0.00 -13.67
N LYS A 35 -11.85 -0.15 -13.12
CA LYS A 35 -12.19 0.30 -11.77
C LYS A 35 -11.89 -0.84 -10.79
N ALA A 36 -11.23 -0.53 -9.69
CA ALA A 36 -10.94 -1.46 -8.62
C ALA A 36 -11.30 -0.87 -7.26
N GLU A 37 -11.56 -1.72 -6.27
CA GLU A 37 -11.87 -1.33 -4.90
C GLU A 37 -10.96 -2.06 -3.93
N PHE A 38 -10.20 -1.30 -3.15
CA PHE A 38 -9.29 -1.86 -2.15
C PHE A 38 -8.95 -0.82 -1.08
N ALA A 39 -8.57 -1.32 0.09
CA ALA A 39 -7.95 -0.53 1.14
C ALA A 39 -6.43 -0.42 0.93
N LEU A 40 -5.83 0.60 1.54
CA LEU A 40 -4.39 0.82 1.49
C LEU A 40 -3.74 0.35 2.79
N GLU A 41 -2.68 -0.44 2.63
CA GLU A 41 -1.78 -0.82 3.70
C GLU A 41 -0.47 -0.05 3.62
N LEU A 42 0.04 0.31 4.79
CA LEU A 42 1.36 0.87 4.98
C LEU A 42 2.32 -0.24 5.39
N TYR A 43 3.48 -0.32 4.76
CA TYR A 43 4.62 -1.13 5.22
C TYR A 43 5.78 -0.22 5.57
N SER A 44 6.24 -0.28 6.82
CA SER A 44 7.43 0.43 7.27
C SER A 44 8.01 -0.18 8.54
N GLN A 45 9.32 0.00 8.70
CA GLN A 45 10.04 -0.26 9.95
C GLN A 45 10.37 1.04 10.71
N ASN A 46 10.22 2.21 10.08
CA ASN A 46 10.77 3.47 10.56
C ASN A 46 9.71 4.58 10.60
N ILE A 47 8.68 4.38 11.41
CA ILE A 47 7.73 5.44 11.74
C ILE A 47 7.88 5.88 13.20
N GLU A 48 7.87 7.19 13.40
CA GLU A 48 8.10 7.82 14.71
C GLU A 48 7.06 8.91 14.98
N LYS A 49 6.89 9.26 16.25
CA LYS A 49 6.07 10.42 16.62
C LYS A 49 6.73 11.71 16.15
N THR A 50 5.91 12.71 15.86
CA THR A 50 6.35 14.05 15.50
C THR A 50 5.43 15.12 16.05
N ASP A 51 6.00 16.31 16.30
CA ASP A 51 5.28 17.49 16.79
C ASP A 51 4.95 18.50 15.67
N SER A 52 5.22 18.18 14.40
CA SER A 52 4.86 19.02 13.24
C SER A 52 3.37 19.38 13.17
N HIS A 53 2.49 18.45 13.60
CA HIS A 53 1.04 18.49 13.44
C HIS A 53 0.56 18.73 11.98
N LYS A 54 1.26 18.16 11.00
CA LYS A 54 0.93 18.29 9.58
C LYS A 54 0.32 17.01 9.03
N THR A 55 -0.47 17.21 7.99
CA THR A 55 -0.91 16.15 7.08
C THR A 55 -0.11 16.30 5.79
N TYR A 56 0.70 15.30 5.47
CA TYR A 56 1.70 15.36 4.41
C TYR A 56 1.92 13.98 3.80
N TYR A 57 2.11 13.97 2.48
CA TYR A 57 2.70 12.84 1.78
C TYR A 57 3.53 13.38 0.62
N GLU A 58 4.62 12.70 0.33
CA GLU A 58 5.51 12.98 -0.79
C GLU A 58 5.93 11.66 -1.40
N HIS A 59 5.65 11.49 -2.68
CA HIS A 59 6.13 10.35 -3.45
C HIS A 59 7.64 10.48 -3.65
N ILE A 60 8.41 9.51 -3.13
CA ILE A 60 9.87 9.48 -3.27
C ILE A 60 10.21 8.77 -4.58
N GLU A 61 9.91 7.48 -4.63
CA GLU A 61 10.10 6.64 -5.79
C GLU A 61 9.17 5.43 -5.70
N ASP A 62 8.77 4.90 -6.85
CA ASP A 62 7.95 3.70 -6.94
C ASP A 62 6.76 3.67 -5.95
N THR A 63 6.75 2.79 -4.95
CA THR A 63 5.69 2.71 -3.94
C THR A 63 6.10 3.33 -2.61
N GLU A 64 7.27 3.97 -2.55
CA GLU A 64 7.82 4.63 -1.37
C GLU A 64 7.35 6.08 -1.26
N TYR A 65 6.96 6.46 -0.05
CA TYR A 65 6.50 7.77 0.32
C TYR A 65 7.14 8.23 1.62
N LYS A 66 7.41 9.53 1.70
CA LYS A 66 7.56 10.22 2.98
C LYS A 66 6.18 10.68 3.42
N ILE A 67 5.79 10.35 4.63
CA ILE A 67 4.49 10.74 5.17
C ILE A 67 4.59 11.49 6.49
N GLU A 68 3.56 12.27 6.76
CA GLU A 68 3.21 12.75 8.08
C GLU A 68 1.69 12.76 8.23
N GLY A 69 1.17 12.27 9.35
CA GLY A 69 -0.27 12.24 9.53
C GLY A 69 -0.70 11.95 10.95
N ARG A 70 -1.98 12.17 11.20
CA ARG A 70 -2.59 11.99 12.52
C ARG A 70 -3.11 10.56 12.65
N VAL A 71 -2.85 9.91 13.77
CA VAL A 71 -3.49 8.64 14.14
C VAL A 71 -4.97 8.90 14.43
N VAL A 72 -5.86 8.32 13.63
CA VAL A 72 -7.32 8.50 13.76
C VAL A 72 -8.00 7.31 14.42
N PHE A 73 -7.37 6.14 14.40
CA PHE A 73 -7.87 4.92 15.02
C PHE A 73 -6.69 4.04 15.43
N ILE A 74 -6.84 3.34 16.56
CA ILE A 74 -5.90 2.33 17.00
C ILE A 74 -6.66 1.25 17.80
N ASP A 75 -6.35 -0.02 17.53
CA ASP A 75 -6.75 -1.15 18.35
C ASP A 75 -5.59 -2.16 18.46
N ASN A 76 -5.88 -3.42 18.79
CA ASN A 76 -4.85 -4.46 18.91
C ASN A 76 -4.28 -4.90 17.55
N GLU A 77 -5.03 -4.74 16.45
CA GLU A 77 -4.69 -5.22 15.12
C GLU A 77 -4.24 -4.08 14.20
N PHE A 78 -4.95 -2.96 14.21
CA PHE A 78 -4.76 -1.85 13.27
C PHE A 78 -4.38 -0.55 13.98
N LEU A 79 -3.53 0.22 13.31
CA LEU A 79 -3.41 1.66 13.47
C LEU A 79 -3.84 2.29 12.14
N VAL A 80 -4.69 3.31 12.17
CA VAL A 80 -5.06 4.08 10.97
C VAL A 80 -4.53 5.49 11.08
N ILE A 81 -3.81 5.92 10.06
CA ILE A 81 -3.25 7.26 9.92
C ILE A 81 -3.99 8.04 8.83
N ASP A 82 -4.22 9.33 9.07
CA ASP A 82 -4.71 10.29 8.09
C ASP A 82 -3.56 11.15 7.54
N VAL A 83 -3.18 10.89 6.29
CA VAL A 83 -2.17 11.64 5.51
C VAL A 83 -2.81 12.46 4.37
N GLY A 84 -4.12 12.69 4.44
CA GLY A 84 -4.95 13.19 3.33
C GLY A 84 -5.73 12.08 2.63
N ILE A 85 -5.40 10.83 2.96
CA ILE A 85 -6.18 9.62 2.77
C ILE A 85 -5.92 8.74 4.01
N LEU A 86 -6.88 7.90 4.37
CA LEU A 86 -6.70 6.97 5.48
C LEU A 86 -6.00 5.70 4.99
N ILE A 87 -4.92 5.33 5.68
CA ILE A 87 -4.10 4.15 5.40
C ILE A 87 -3.95 3.40 6.73
N TYR A 88 -4.05 2.07 6.72
CA TYR A 88 -3.82 1.29 7.94
C TYR A 88 -2.42 0.70 7.99
N TRP A 89 -2.01 0.33 9.21
CA TRP A 89 -0.75 -0.33 9.51
C TRP A 89 -0.97 -1.39 10.60
N GLN A 90 -0.31 -2.54 10.48
CA GLN A 90 -0.51 -3.68 11.40
C GLN A 90 0.71 -4.04 12.28
N ASN A 91 1.87 -3.40 12.09
CA ASN A 91 3.04 -3.71 12.92
C ASN A 91 2.89 -3.17 14.37
N ASP A 92 3.97 -3.27 15.14
CA ASP A 92 4.01 -2.80 16.53
C ASP A 92 3.67 -1.31 16.63
N LYS A 93 2.53 -1.07 17.27
CA LYS A 93 1.89 0.22 17.47
C LYS A 93 1.81 0.62 18.94
N SER A 94 2.48 -0.13 19.83
CA SER A 94 2.45 0.05 21.28
C SER A 94 2.88 1.46 21.75
N LYS A 95 3.73 2.13 20.96
CA LYS A 95 4.19 3.48 21.27
C LYS A 95 3.19 4.59 20.91
N PHE A 96 2.14 4.32 20.13
CA PHE A 96 1.23 5.33 19.58
C PHE A 96 -0.12 5.39 20.28
N LYS A 97 -0.80 6.53 20.14
CA LYS A 97 -2.17 6.78 20.63
C LYS A 97 -2.97 7.53 19.57
N VAL A 98 -4.29 7.45 19.67
CA VAL A 98 -5.19 8.30 18.88
C VAL A 98 -4.82 9.77 19.10
N ASN A 99 -4.79 10.54 18.01
CA ASN A 99 -4.34 11.92 17.89
C ASN A 99 -2.83 12.18 17.96
N ASP A 100 -1.99 11.16 18.16
CA ASP A 100 -0.56 11.33 17.88
C ASP A 100 -0.36 11.69 16.40
N TYR A 101 0.62 12.53 16.11
CA TYR A 101 1.14 12.69 14.76
C TYR A 101 2.36 11.81 14.58
N ILE A 102 2.43 11.12 13.46
CA ILE A 102 3.52 10.21 13.11
C ILE A 102 4.10 10.55 11.75
N SER A 103 5.39 10.30 11.58
CA SER A 103 6.12 10.54 10.34
C SER A 103 7.09 9.40 10.03
N GLY A 104 7.37 9.19 8.76
CA GLY A 104 8.38 8.23 8.33
C GLY A 104 8.40 8.02 6.83
N ASN A 105 9.36 7.20 6.39
CA ASN A 105 9.37 6.65 5.04
C ASN A 105 8.62 5.31 5.05
N VAL A 106 7.74 5.12 4.08
CA VAL A 106 6.80 4.01 4.05
C VAL A 106 6.60 3.52 2.62
N PHE A 107 6.28 2.25 2.48
CA PHE A 107 5.72 1.71 1.24
C PHE A 107 4.20 1.66 1.38
N ILE A 108 3.48 2.03 0.32
CA ILE A 108 2.01 1.92 0.27
C ILE A 108 1.65 0.77 -0.67
N GLY A 109 0.86 -0.18 -0.17
CA GLY A 109 0.39 -1.35 -0.91
C GLY A 109 -1.12 -1.56 -0.82
N ILE A 110 -1.62 -2.53 -1.59
CA ILE A 110 -3.00 -3.02 -1.49
C ILE A 110 -3.16 -3.85 -0.21
N ASP A 111 -4.27 -3.67 0.51
CA ASP A 111 -4.74 -4.58 1.56
C ASP A 111 -4.85 -6.02 1.03
N PRO A 112 -4.03 -6.96 1.52
CA PRO A 112 -4.12 -8.34 1.07
C PRO A 112 -5.47 -8.99 1.37
N PHE A 113 -6.02 -8.74 2.56
CA PHE A 113 -7.31 -9.26 3.05
C PHE A 113 -7.69 -8.78 4.45
N PHE A 114 -6.73 -8.29 5.24
CA PHE A 114 -6.92 -7.99 6.65
C PHE A 114 -8.05 -7.02 6.92
N TYR A 115 -8.14 -5.92 6.16
CA TYR A 115 -9.21 -4.96 6.40
C TYR A 115 -10.55 -5.46 5.84
N PHE A 116 -10.61 -5.85 4.57
CA PHE A 116 -11.89 -6.11 3.92
C PHE A 116 -12.58 -7.42 4.38
N GLU A 117 -11.84 -8.42 4.89
CA GLU A 117 -12.44 -9.67 5.39
C GLU A 117 -12.94 -9.59 6.84
N SER A 118 -12.15 -8.96 7.71
CA SER A 118 -12.39 -8.96 9.16
C SER A 118 -12.23 -7.58 9.78
N GLY A 119 -11.21 -6.81 9.40
CA GLY A 119 -10.89 -5.52 10.02
C GLY A 119 -12.06 -4.53 10.00
N TYR A 120 -12.87 -4.51 8.94
CA TYR A 120 -14.06 -3.66 8.86
C TYR A 120 -15.12 -3.91 9.94
N LYS A 121 -15.04 -5.04 10.66
CA LYS A 121 -15.94 -5.37 11.78
C LYS A 121 -15.50 -4.67 13.07
N ASN A 122 -14.27 -4.17 13.14
CA ASN A 122 -13.76 -3.49 14.33
C ASN A 122 -14.57 -2.21 14.60
N LYS A 123 -15.05 -2.08 15.83
CA LYS A 123 -15.91 -0.97 16.23
C LYS A 123 -15.10 0.32 16.20
N GLY A 124 -15.56 1.30 15.41
CA GLY A 124 -14.92 2.61 15.32
C GLY A 124 -13.82 2.72 14.26
N ILE A 125 -13.38 1.62 13.64
CA ILE A 125 -12.48 1.72 12.48
C ILE A 125 -13.21 2.48 11.36
N PRO A 126 -12.55 3.44 10.68
CA PRO A 126 -13.14 4.15 9.56
C PRO A 126 -13.36 3.25 8.34
N ALA A 127 -14.10 3.75 7.36
CA ALA A 127 -14.20 3.14 6.03
C ALA A 127 -12.87 3.35 5.27
N LEU A 128 -12.22 2.26 4.85
CA LEU A 128 -10.90 2.30 4.23
C LEU A 128 -10.86 1.77 2.79
N ILE A 129 -11.95 1.21 2.27
CA ILE A 129 -11.99 0.76 0.87
C ILE A 129 -12.30 1.96 -0.01
N TYR A 130 -11.36 2.30 -0.88
CA TYR A 130 -11.53 3.36 -1.85
C TYR A 130 -11.75 2.77 -3.23
N THR A 131 -12.37 3.58 -4.09
CA THR A 131 -12.53 3.24 -5.48
C THR A 131 -11.44 3.91 -6.32
N TRP A 132 -10.74 3.10 -7.09
CA TRP A 132 -9.61 3.52 -7.90
C TRP A 132 -9.85 3.24 -9.38
N ARG A 133 -9.27 4.07 -10.23
CA ARG A 133 -9.01 3.76 -11.63
C ARG A 133 -7.55 3.34 -11.78
N ILE A 134 -7.30 2.18 -12.37
CA ILE A 134 -5.93 1.72 -12.64
C ILE A 134 -5.43 2.41 -13.92
N LYS A 135 -4.55 3.41 -13.82
CA LYS A 135 -4.04 4.16 -14.98
C LYS A 135 -2.91 3.44 -15.71
N GLU A 136 -2.08 2.73 -14.97
CA GLU A 136 -0.91 2.05 -15.47
C GLU A 136 -0.56 0.90 -14.52
N ILE A 137 -0.02 -0.18 -15.08
CA ILE A 137 0.49 -1.32 -14.32
C ILE A 137 1.93 -1.50 -14.75
N ARG A 138 2.84 -1.54 -13.78
CA ARG A 138 4.26 -1.81 -14.00
C ARG A 138 4.65 -3.09 -13.32
N ILE A 139 5.36 -3.98 -14.00
CA ILE A 139 5.92 -5.19 -13.40
C ILE A 139 7.42 -5.03 -13.19
N GLU A 140 7.92 -5.45 -12.02
CA GLU A 140 9.36 -5.56 -11.74
C GLU A 140 9.97 -6.71 -12.54
N THR A 141 11.12 -6.43 -13.17
CA THR A 141 11.82 -7.37 -14.06
C THR A 141 13.22 -7.73 -13.56
N ALA A 142 13.67 -7.13 -12.44
CA ALA A 142 14.91 -7.53 -11.81
C ALA A 142 14.90 -9.03 -11.50
N PRO A 143 15.96 -9.78 -11.88
CA PRO A 143 16.04 -11.18 -11.54
C PRO A 143 16.07 -11.37 -10.03
N PHE A 144 15.53 -12.49 -9.56
CA PHE A 144 15.76 -12.93 -8.20
C PHE A 144 17.21 -13.37 -8.01
N ILE A 145 17.79 -12.98 -6.88
CA ILE A 145 19.05 -13.50 -6.35
C ILE A 145 18.76 -14.19 -5.03
N GLU A 146 19.54 -15.24 -4.75
CA GLU A 146 19.47 -15.96 -3.49
C GLU A 146 20.35 -15.25 -2.45
N ASN A 147 19.76 -14.95 -1.30
CA ASN A 147 20.43 -14.47 -0.11
C ASN A 147 20.16 -15.43 1.04
N LYS A 148 20.95 -15.31 2.11
CA LYS A 148 20.65 -15.98 3.38
C LYS A 148 20.11 -14.95 4.36
N ASP A 149 19.03 -15.26 5.04
CA ASP A 149 18.57 -14.48 6.17
C ASP A 149 19.45 -14.72 7.42
N GLU A 150 19.12 -14.04 8.52
CA GLU A 150 19.83 -14.13 9.80
C GLU A 150 19.84 -15.55 10.40
N THR A 151 18.90 -16.41 9.97
CA THR A 151 18.80 -17.82 10.40
C THR A 151 19.52 -18.78 9.46
N GLY A 152 20.08 -18.28 8.36
CA GLY A 152 20.76 -19.06 7.34
C GLY A 152 19.83 -19.66 6.27
N CYS A 153 18.53 -19.36 6.33
CA CYS A 153 17.55 -19.79 5.34
C CYS A 153 17.75 -19.03 4.02
N ILE A 154 17.64 -19.75 2.90
CA ILE A 154 17.75 -19.13 1.57
C ILE A 154 16.45 -18.38 1.29
N ILE A 155 16.58 -17.06 1.11
CA ILE A 155 15.52 -16.17 0.67
C ILE A 155 15.83 -15.69 -0.75
N ARG A 156 14.79 -15.53 -1.56
CA ARG A 156 14.90 -14.91 -2.88
C ARG A 156 14.53 -13.44 -2.76
N VAL A 157 15.41 -12.56 -3.20
CA VAL A 157 15.16 -11.12 -3.24
C VAL A 157 15.47 -10.59 -4.64
N ARG A 158 14.83 -9.50 -5.03
CA ARG A 158 15.14 -8.82 -6.31
C ARG A 158 16.55 -8.26 -6.28
N ASP A 159 17.30 -8.47 -7.37
CA ASP A 159 18.59 -7.81 -7.58
C ASP A 159 18.38 -6.30 -7.79
N LYS A 160 18.58 -5.52 -6.73
CA LYS A 160 18.41 -4.06 -6.76
C LYS A 160 19.31 -3.38 -7.80
N GLY A 161 20.47 -3.97 -8.13
CA GLY A 161 21.38 -3.43 -9.15
C GLY A 161 20.85 -3.58 -10.58
N LYS A 162 19.77 -4.34 -10.77
CA LYS A 162 19.11 -4.57 -12.05
C LYS A 162 17.61 -4.27 -12.00
N SER A 163 17.17 -3.42 -11.04
CA SER A 163 15.78 -2.97 -10.97
C SER A 163 15.38 -2.31 -12.27
N ASN A 164 14.30 -2.82 -12.85
CA ASN A 164 13.73 -2.28 -14.07
C ASN A 164 12.25 -2.64 -14.10
N LYS A 165 11.44 -1.71 -14.60
CA LYS A 165 10.00 -1.90 -14.68
C LYS A 165 9.51 -1.68 -16.09
N ILE A 166 8.60 -2.55 -16.51
CA ILE A 166 7.94 -2.45 -17.82
C ILE A 166 6.44 -2.31 -17.63
N ASN A 167 5.82 -1.57 -18.56
CA ASN A 167 4.39 -1.36 -18.53
C ASN A 167 3.65 -2.54 -19.15
N ILE A 168 2.64 -3.02 -18.45
CA ILE A 168 1.72 -4.05 -18.91
C ILE A 168 0.28 -3.53 -18.85
N ASN A 169 -0.61 -4.16 -19.60
CA ASN A 169 -2.03 -3.78 -19.62
C ASN A 169 -2.87 -4.57 -18.62
N LYS A 170 -2.36 -5.69 -18.11
CA LYS A 170 -3.06 -6.59 -17.21
C LYS A 170 -2.04 -7.44 -16.46
N THR A 171 -2.25 -7.67 -15.16
CA THR A 171 -1.49 -8.67 -14.39
C THR A 171 -1.88 -10.09 -14.84
N ASP A 172 -0.93 -11.02 -14.84
CA ASP A 172 -1.21 -12.46 -14.89
C ASP A 172 -0.54 -13.09 -13.67
N ALA A 173 -1.14 -12.92 -12.48
CA ALA A 173 -0.50 -13.23 -11.20
C ALA A 173 -0.01 -14.68 -11.08
N TRP A 174 -0.55 -15.61 -11.86
CA TRP A 174 -0.15 -17.02 -11.86
C TRP A 174 1.02 -17.32 -12.80
N LYS A 175 1.28 -16.49 -13.81
CA LYS A 175 2.31 -16.73 -14.83
C LYS A 175 3.43 -15.71 -14.82
N ASP A 176 3.11 -14.46 -14.50
CA ASP A 176 4.07 -13.38 -14.42
C ASP A 176 5.15 -13.73 -13.40
N ASP A 177 6.38 -13.77 -13.93
CA ASP A 177 7.57 -14.18 -13.20
C ASP A 177 7.41 -15.52 -12.44
N ASN A 178 6.79 -16.50 -13.10
CA ASN A 178 6.48 -17.83 -12.56
C ASN A 178 5.62 -17.77 -11.28
N GLY A 179 4.73 -16.79 -11.18
CA GLY A 179 3.85 -16.61 -10.02
C GLY A 179 4.45 -15.74 -8.91
N TYR A 180 5.61 -15.12 -9.14
CA TYR A 180 6.29 -14.25 -8.17
C TYR A 180 6.36 -12.79 -8.65
N GLY A 181 5.49 -12.38 -9.57
CA GLY A 181 5.45 -11.01 -10.08
C GLY A 181 5.19 -10.00 -8.96
N ASP A 182 5.95 -8.92 -8.96
CA ASP A 182 5.70 -7.73 -8.15
C ASP A 182 5.32 -6.57 -9.07
N TYR A 183 4.23 -5.89 -8.73
CA TYR A 183 3.64 -4.84 -9.53
C TYR A 183 3.59 -3.51 -8.78
N THR A 184 3.62 -2.44 -9.55
CA THR A 184 3.20 -1.10 -9.12
C THR A 184 1.98 -0.71 -9.93
N LEU A 185 0.87 -0.47 -9.24
CA LEU A 185 -0.33 0.11 -9.84
C LEU A 185 -0.24 1.63 -9.72
N VAL A 186 -0.37 2.33 -10.83
CA VAL A 186 -0.59 3.78 -10.82
C VAL A 186 -2.10 4.00 -10.76
N CYS A 187 -2.58 4.44 -9.61
CA CYS A 187 -3.99 4.55 -9.29
C CYS A 187 -4.42 6.01 -9.30
N GLU A 188 -5.60 6.28 -9.85
CA GLU A 188 -6.33 7.54 -9.70
C GLU A 188 -7.51 7.31 -8.76
N LEU A 189 -7.64 8.15 -7.73
CA LEU A 189 -8.74 8.07 -6.77
C LEU A 189 -10.01 8.61 -7.42
N LEU A 190 -11.08 7.80 -7.45
CA LEU A 190 -12.39 8.24 -7.91
C LEU A 190 -13.16 8.90 -6.77
N GLU A 191 -13.97 9.92 -7.09
CA GLU A 191 -14.77 10.69 -6.12
C GLU A 191 -15.99 9.90 -5.62
N GLU A 192 -15.75 8.75 -5.00
CA GLU A 192 -16.74 7.89 -4.36
C GLU A 192 -16.53 7.89 -2.84
N LYS A 193 -17.59 7.68 -2.06
CA LYS A 193 -17.47 7.57 -0.61
C LYS A 193 -16.71 6.29 -0.26
N PRO A 194 -15.71 6.35 0.64
CA PRO A 194 -15.03 5.14 1.11
C PRO A 194 -16.02 4.16 1.73
N LYS A 195 -15.77 2.87 1.51
CA LYS A 195 -16.62 1.77 1.98
C LYS A 195 -15.94 1.03 3.13
N ARG A 196 -16.77 0.37 3.93
CA ARG A 196 -16.31 -0.61 4.94
C ARG A 196 -16.17 -2.00 4.34
N LYS A 197 -16.90 -2.32 3.28
CA LYS A 197 -16.92 -3.66 2.69
C LYS A 197 -17.04 -3.56 1.17
N ILE A 198 -16.37 -4.46 0.45
CA ILE A 198 -16.61 -4.71 -0.97
C ILE A 198 -17.96 -5.43 -1.09
N VAL A 199 -18.82 -4.96 -1.99
CA VAL A 199 -20.17 -5.51 -2.22
C VAL A 199 -20.17 -6.36 -3.46
#